data_AF-A0A839V841-F1
#
_entry.id   AF-A0A839V841-F1
#
_cell.length_a   1.000
_cell.length_b   1.000
_cell.length_c   1.000
_cell.angle_alpha   90.00
_cell.angle_beta   90.00
_cell.angle_gamma   90.00
#
_symmetry.space_group_name_H-M   'P 1'
#
loop_
_entity.id
_entity.type
_entity.pdbx_description
1 polymer ?
#
loop_
_entity_poly.entity_id
_entity_poly.type
_entity_poly.pdbx_seq_one_letter_code
_entity_poly.pdbx_strand_id
1 'polypeptide(L)'
;MERLSDYIQGERVVRELRRHAPEALEELARDLEQPLNQSLERAMARTLDDRRVPDFQAAEVLMPAMMKTFKVSPVAMAEEELAVLESACNRCAVVGHCWGAMRDGVDAEACRGFCPNAEAFMGHGVKG
;
A
#
# COMPACT_ATOMS: atom_id res chain seq x y z
N MET A 1 -15.34 12.63 -12.87
CA MET A 1 -15.32 11.63 -13.95
C MET A 1 -14.00 11.79 -14.67
N GLU A 2 -13.12 10.78 -14.63
CA GLU A 2 -11.82 10.80 -15.29
C GLU A 2 -11.99 10.83 -16.81
N ARG A 3 -11.13 11.57 -17.53
CA ARG A 3 -11.12 11.54 -18.99
C ARG A 3 -10.47 10.24 -19.43
N LEU A 4 -11.08 9.54 -20.39
CA LEU A 4 -10.57 8.27 -20.93
C LEU A 4 -9.09 8.35 -21.35
N SER A 5 -8.63 9.51 -21.83
CA SER A 5 -7.23 9.79 -22.17
C SER A 5 -6.28 9.58 -21.00
N ASP A 6 -6.67 10.04 -19.82
CA ASP A 6 -5.83 10.08 -18.63
C ASP A 6 -5.70 8.65 -18.08
N TYR A 7 -6.83 7.92 -18.04
CA TYR A 7 -6.85 6.50 -17.72
C TYR A 7 -5.91 5.69 -18.61
N ILE A 8 -6.00 5.88 -19.94
CA ILE A 8 -5.14 5.16 -20.90
C ILE A 8 -3.67 5.51 -20.69
N GLN A 9 -3.36 6.77 -20.37
CA GLN A 9 -1.99 7.22 -20.18
C GLN A 9 -1.34 6.55 -18.96
N GLY A 10 -2.02 6.53 -17.81
CA GLY A 10 -1.51 5.85 -16.60
C GLY A 10 -1.27 4.36 -16.82
N GLU A 11 -2.25 3.65 -17.40
CA GLU A 11 -2.14 2.23 -17.73
C GLU A 11 -0.99 1.95 -18.71
N ARG A 12 -0.80 2.81 -19.70
CA ARG A 12 0.31 2.67 -20.65
C ARG A 12 1.65 2.78 -19.94
N VAL A 13 1.84 3.80 -19.10
CA VAL A 13 3.11 4.00 -18.38
C VAL A 13 3.45 2.79 -17.51
N VAL A 14 2.51 2.31 -16.69
CA VAL A 14 2.74 1.15 -15.82
C VAL A 14 3.04 -0.11 -16.62
N ARG A 15 2.34 -0.32 -17.74
CA ARG A 15 2.61 -1.46 -18.62
C ARG A 15 4.01 -1.41 -19.25
N GLU A 16 4.45 -0.24 -19.70
CA GLU A 16 5.80 -0.08 -20.26
C GLU A 16 6.87 -0.28 -19.18
N LEU A 17 6.70 0.28 -17.99
CA LEU A 17 7.60 0.05 -16.85
C LEU A 17 7.67 -1.45 -16.52
N ARG A 18 6.53 -2.12 -16.38
CA ARG A 18 6.51 -3.57 -16.09
C ARG A 18 7.26 -4.40 -17.13
N ARG A 19 7.25 -3.97 -18.40
CA ARG A 19 7.88 -4.71 -19.50
C ARG A 19 9.36 -4.41 -19.65
N HIS A 20 9.75 -3.16 -19.41
CA HIS A 20 11.05 -2.64 -19.81
C HIS A 20 11.93 -2.16 -18.65
N ALA A 21 11.34 -1.90 -17.47
CA ALA A 21 12.02 -1.44 -16.26
C ALA A 21 11.24 -1.89 -15.00
N PRO A 22 11.11 -3.22 -14.75
CA PRO A 22 10.39 -3.74 -13.59
C PRO A 22 10.95 -3.25 -12.25
N GLU A 23 12.25 -3.00 -12.17
CA GLU A 23 12.92 -2.40 -11.01
C GLU A 23 12.41 -0.97 -10.73
N ALA A 24 12.24 -0.15 -11.76
CA ALA A 24 11.71 1.20 -11.61
C ALA A 24 10.22 1.19 -11.21
N LEU A 25 9.46 0.19 -11.66
CA LEU A 25 8.08 -0.01 -11.21
C LEU A 25 8.01 -0.36 -9.73
N GLU A 26 8.96 -1.17 -9.27
CA GLU A 26 9.06 -1.60 -7.88
C GLU A 26 9.52 -0.46 -6.97
N GLU A 27 10.53 0.31 -7.37
CA GLU A 27 10.95 1.54 -6.68
C GLU A 27 9.78 2.50 -6.50
N LEU A 28 9.00 2.70 -7.58
CA LEU A 28 7.80 3.52 -7.56
C LEU A 28 6.73 3.00 -6.58
N ALA A 29 6.59 1.68 -6.44
CA ALA A 29 5.66 1.09 -5.49
C ALA A 29 6.15 1.24 -4.03
N ARG A 30 7.47 1.22 -3.80
CA ARG A 30 8.06 1.38 -2.46
C ARG A 30 8.06 2.82 -1.95
N ASP A 31 8.06 3.80 -2.85
CA ASP A 31 8.06 5.21 -2.48
C ASP A 31 6.62 5.77 -2.33
N LEU A 32 6.18 5.91 -1.08
CA LEU A 32 4.88 6.49 -0.75
C LEU A 32 4.88 8.04 -0.84
N GLU A 33 6.03 8.69 -0.92
CA GLU A 33 6.17 10.14 -0.89
C GLU A 33 6.43 10.74 -2.28
N GLN A 34 6.92 9.92 -3.23
CA GLN A 34 7.18 10.36 -4.59
C GLN A 34 5.92 10.98 -5.21
N PRO A 35 5.97 12.22 -5.72
CA PRO A 35 4.82 12.85 -6.36
C PRO A 35 4.44 12.12 -7.64
N LEU A 36 3.18 11.69 -7.74
CA LEU A 36 2.61 11.06 -8.92
C LEU A 36 1.40 11.83 -9.40
N ASN A 37 1.19 11.84 -10.71
CA ASN A 37 -0.08 12.28 -11.23
C ASN A 37 -1.16 11.23 -10.92
N GLN A 38 -2.40 11.69 -10.77
CA GLN A 38 -3.52 10.85 -10.37
C GLN A 38 -3.75 9.62 -11.26
N SER A 39 -3.50 9.74 -12.57
CA SER A 39 -3.72 8.62 -13.50
C SER A 39 -2.71 7.49 -13.28
N LEU A 40 -1.44 7.84 -13.02
CA LEU A 40 -0.38 6.90 -12.72
C LEU A 40 -0.61 6.23 -11.36
N GLU A 41 -0.98 7.01 -10.35
CA GLU A 41 -1.27 6.48 -9.01
C GLU A 41 -2.39 5.44 -9.03
N ARG A 42 -3.49 5.70 -9.76
CA ARG A 42 -4.57 4.72 -9.93
C ARG A 42 -4.14 3.47 -10.67
N ALA A 43 -3.31 3.61 -11.71
CA ALA A 43 -2.79 2.47 -12.45
C ALA A 43 -1.83 1.62 -11.60
N MET A 44 -1.03 2.27 -10.73
CA MET A 44 -0.19 1.61 -9.74
C MET A 44 -1.03 0.82 -8.74
N ALA A 45 -2.03 1.47 -8.12
CA ALA A 45 -2.93 0.81 -7.17
C ALA A 45 -3.57 -0.46 -7.78
N ARG A 46 -4.12 -0.38 -9.00
CA ARG A 46 -4.67 -1.55 -9.71
C ARG A 46 -3.63 -2.63 -9.98
N THR A 47 -2.42 -2.23 -10.35
CA THR A 47 -1.32 -3.17 -10.62
C THR A 47 -0.89 -3.91 -9.36
N LEU A 48 -0.95 -3.25 -8.20
CA LEU A 48 -0.69 -3.86 -6.89
C LEU A 48 -1.82 -4.82 -6.49
N ASP A 49 -3.09 -4.44 -6.64
CA ASP A 49 -4.24 -5.33 -6.40
C ASP A 49 -4.17 -6.60 -7.27
N ASP A 50 -3.77 -6.44 -8.54
CA ASP A 50 -3.56 -7.54 -9.48
C ASP A 50 -2.27 -8.36 -9.21
N ARG A 51 -1.46 -7.98 -8.21
CA ARG A 51 -0.16 -8.58 -7.87
C ARG A 51 0.81 -8.66 -9.05
N ARG A 52 0.87 -7.59 -9.84
CA ARG A 52 1.72 -7.49 -11.05
C ARG A 52 3.04 -6.76 -10.81
N VAL A 53 3.44 -6.62 -9.55
CA VAL A 53 4.77 -6.18 -9.11
C VAL A 53 5.35 -7.34 -8.27
N PRO A 54 6.07 -8.30 -8.90
CA PRO A 54 6.38 -9.60 -8.27
C PRO A 54 7.14 -9.53 -6.95
N ASP A 55 8.08 -8.60 -6.84
CA ASP A 55 9.00 -8.49 -5.71
C ASP A 55 8.53 -7.46 -4.65
N PHE A 56 7.35 -6.87 -4.86
CA PHE A 56 6.74 -5.96 -3.89
C PHE A 56 6.17 -6.72 -2.69
N GLN A 57 6.83 -6.58 -1.53
CA GLN A 57 6.32 -7.02 -0.24
C GLN A 57 5.54 -5.90 0.44
N ALA A 58 4.21 -6.04 0.46
CA ALA A 58 3.32 -5.05 1.06
C ALA A 58 3.66 -4.76 2.53
N ALA A 59 4.06 -5.78 3.29
CA ALA A 59 4.40 -5.65 4.69
C ALA A 59 5.62 -4.73 4.90
N GLU A 60 6.63 -4.78 4.03
CA GLU A 60 7.85 -3.96 4.16
C GLU A 60 7.56 -2.46 3.99
N VAL A 61 6.55 -2.11 3.19
CA VAL A 61 6.24 -0.72 2.82
C VAL A 61 5.03 -0.20 3.59
N LEU A 62 3.93 -0.94 3.56
CA LEU A 62 2.64 -0.48 4.05
C LEU A 62 2.46 -0.72 5.55
N MET A 63 3.00 -1.79 6.14
CA MET A 63 2.83 -1.99 7.59
C MET A 63 3.49 -0.89 8.43
N PRO A 64 4.73 -0.43 8.15
CA PRO A 64 5.30 0.70 8.88
C PRO A 64 4.44 1.97 8.77
N ALA A 65 3.94 2.28 7.57
CA ALA A 65 3.04 3.42 7.35
C ALA A 65 1.74 3.27 8.15
N MET A 66 1.13 2.08 8.10
CA MET A 66 -0.08 1.77 8.85
C MET A 66 0.15 1.84 10.37
N MET A 67 1.23 1.25 10.90
CA MET A 67 1.55 1.32 12.32
C MET A 67 1.75 2.77 12.77
N LYS A 68 2.38 3.61 11.95
CA LYS A 68 2.48 5.06 12.22
C LYS A 68 1.10 5.71 12.30
N THR A 69 0.20 5.42 11.35
CA THR A 69 -1.19 5.91 11.33
C THR A 69 -1.97 5.48 12.57
N PHE A 70 -1.80 4.23 13.03
CA PHE A 70 -2.43 3.70 14.25
C PHE A 70 -1.67 4.00 15.55
N LYS A 71 -0.54 4.72 15.48
CA LYS A 71 0.34 5.03 16.63
C LYS A 71 0.80 3.77 17.38
N VAL A 72 1.11 2.71 16.63
CA VAL A 72 1.61 1.43 17.14
C VAL A 72 3.13 1.43 17.11
N SER A 73 3.74 0.95 18.19
CA SER A 73 5.18 0.66 18.21
C SER A 73 5.41 -0.80 17.84
N PRO A 74 6.27 -1.12 16.84
CA PRO A 74 6.56 -2.51 16.48
C PRO A 74 7.09 -3.35 17.65
N VAL A 75 7.85 -2.73 18.56
CA VAL A 75 8.40 -3.41 19.76
C VAL A 75 7.35 -3.75 20.81
N ALA A 76 6.12 -3.25 20.66
CA ALA A 76 5.00 -3.61 21.53
C ALA A 76 4.37 -4.96 21.14
N MET A 77 4.73 -5.50 19.96
CA MET A 77 4.16 -6.72 19.41
C MET A 77 5.11 -7.90 19.60
N ALA A 78 4.56 -9.09 19.86
CA ALA A 78 5.35 -10.32 19.85
C ALA A 78 5.80 -10.63 18.41
N GLU A 79 6.98 -11.26 18.27
CA GLU A 79 7.54 -11.61 16.96
C GLU A 79 6.61 -12.52 16.16
N GLU A 80 5.97 -13.50 16.82
CA GLU A 80 5.02 -14.40 16.19
C GLU A 80 3.75 -13.68 15.72
N GLU A 81 3.29 -12.69 16.48
CA GLU A 81 2.14 -11.87 16.10
C GLU A 81 2.49 -11.00 14.88
N LEU A 82 3.67 -10.38 14.89
CA LEU A 82 4.15 -9.58 13.77
C LEU A 82 4.24 -10.41 12.49
N ALA A 83 4.83 -11.60 12.55
CA ALA A 83 4.93 -12.51 11.41
C ALA A 83 3.55 -12.88 10.83
N VAL A 84 2.53 -13.08 11.67
CA VAL A 84 1.15 -13.32 11.21
C VAL A 84 0.59 -12.11 10.47
N LEU A 85 0.79 -10.89 11.00
CA LEU A 85 0.32 -9.66 10.37
C LEU A 85 1.02 -9.37 9.05
N GLU A 86 2.33 -9.58 8.97
CA GLU A 86 3.12 -9.45 7.74
C GLU A 86 2.62 -10.41 6.66
N SER A 87 2.42 -11.66 7.05
CA SER A 87 1.87 -12.70 6.18
C SER A 87 0.48 -12.33 5.63
N ALA A 88 -0.37 -11.74 6.47
CA ALA A 88 -1.70 -11.24 6.07
C ALA A 88 -1.59 -10.03 5.14
N CYS A 89 -0.69 -9.08 5.43
CA CYS A 89 -0.47 -7.88 4.63
C CYS A 89 0.03 -8.23 3.22
N ASN A 90 1.04 -9.10 3.11
CA ASN A 90 1.60 -9.55 1.82
C ASN A 90 0.59 -10.31 0.93
N ARG A 91 -0.50 -10.82 1.51
CA ARG A 91 -1.59 -11.48 0.77
C ARG A 91 -2.86 -10.63 0.65
N CYS A 92 -2.85 -9.38 1.09
CA CYS A 92 -4.04 -8.54 1.10
C CYS A 92 -4.58 -8.32 -0.32
N ALA A 93 -5.88 -8.52 -0.53
CA ALA A 93 -6.52 -8.36 -1.83
C ALA A 93 -6.83 -6.90 -2.20
N VAL A 94 -6.70 -5.98 -1.23
CA VAL A 94 -6.94 -4.54 -1.39
C VAL A 94 -5.67 -3.73 -1.13
N VAL A 95 -4.51 -4.33 -1.42
CA VAL A 95 -3.19 -3.76 -1.17
C VAL A 95 -2.97 -2.45 -1.95
N GLY A 96 -3.51 -2.34 -3.16
CA GLY A 96 -3.48 -1.14 -3.98
C GLY A 96 -4.32 0.00 -3.40
N HIS A 97 -5.49 -0.33 -2.84
CA HIS A 97 -6.28 0.65 -2.11
C HIS A 97 -5.55 1.15 -0.86
N CYS A 98 -4.95 0.24 -0.08
CA CYS A 98 -4.14 0.59 1.09
C CYS A 98 -2.94 1.48 0.70
N TRP A 99 -2.24 1.13 -0.39
CA TRP A 99 -1.13 1.91 -0.91
C TRP A 99 -1.53 3.34 -1.26
N GLY A 100 -2.63 3.54 -2.00
CA GLY A 100 -3.14 4.88 -2.30
C GLY A 100 -3.55 5.65 -1.04
N ALA A 101 -4.23 4.99 -0.11
CA ALA A 101 -4.64 5.58 1.16
C ALA A 101 -3.45 6.05 2.02
N MET A 102 -2.34 5.28 2.04
CA MET A 102 -1.11 5.70 2.73
C MET A 102 -0.44 6.89 2.08
N ARG A 103 -0.45 6.97 0.74
CA ARG A 103 0.05 8.14 0.01
C ARG A 103 -0.78 9.40 0.26
N ASP A 104 -2.10 9.24 0.38
CA ASP A 104 -3.04 10.32 0.71
C ASP A 104 -3.00 10.74 2.18
N GLY A 105 -2.28 10.00 3.04
CA GLY A 105 -2.16 10.29 4.46
C GLY A 105 -3.49 10.16 5.22
N VAL A 106 -4.35 9.22 4.81
CA VAL A 106 -5.64 9.01 5.49
C VAL A 106 -5.44 8.57 6.95
N ASP A 107 -6.41 8.87 7.79
CA ASP A 107 -6.36 8.54 9.22
C ASP A 107 -6.69 7.08 9.53
N ALA A 108 -6.56 6.73 10.82
CA ALA A 108 -6.82 5.39 11.33
C ALA A 108 -8.29 4.95 11.16
N GLU A 109 -9.24 5.89 11.22
CA GLU A 109 -10.68 5.58 11.07
C GLU A 109 -10.98 5.15 9.63
N ALA A 110 -10.45 5.87 8.64
CA ALA A 110 -10.55 5.48 7.25
C ALA A 110 -9.88 4.12 6.98
N CYS A 111 -8.68 3.90 7.55
CA CYS A 111 -7.94 2.64 7.41
C CYS A 111 -8.71 1.43 7.96
N ARG A 112 -9.45 1.62 9.06
CA ARG A 112 -10.27 0.58 9.65
C ARG A 112 -11.34 0.04 8.69
N GLY A 113 -11.82 0.86 7.77
CA GLY A 113 -12.84 0.47 6.80
C GLY A 113 -12.39 -0.59 5.81
N PHE A 114 -11.08 -0.81 5.62
CA PHE A 114 -10.57 -1.73 4.61
C PHE A 114 -9.44 -2.66 5.07
N CYS A 115 -8.65 -2.29 6.10
CA CYS A 115 -7.47 -3.07 6.46
C CYS A 115 -7.82 -4.26 7.37
N PRO A 116 -7.48 -5.50 6.99
CA PRO A 116 -7.72 -6.68 7.84
C PRO A 116 -6.91 -6.67 9.15
N ASN A 117 -5.77 -6.00 9.18
CA ASN A 117 -4.89 -5.90 10.37
C ASN A 117 -5.29 -4.75 11.31
N ALA A 118 -6.29 -3.92 10.96
CA ALA A 118 -6.63 -2.71 11.71
C ALA A 118 -6.99 -3.00 13.18
N GLU A 119 -7.77 -4.04 13.45
CA GLU A 119 -8.15 -4.40 14.83
C GLU A 119 -6.94 -4.81 15.67
N ALA A 120 -5.97 -5.51 15.09
CA ALA A 120 -4.72 -5.84 15.77
C ALA A 120 -3.91 -4.56 16.07
N PHE A 121 -3.78 -3.65 15.11
CA PHE A 121 -3.10 -2.37 15.34
C PHE A 121 -3.79 -1.53 16.42
N MET A 122 -5.12 -1.45 16.42
CA MET A 122 -5.86 -0.72 17.46
C MET A 122 -5.68 -1.32 18.86
N GLY A 123 -5.50 -2.65 18.97
CA GLY A 123 -5.20 -3.32 20.23
C GLY A 123 -3.86 -2.91 20.85
N HIS A 124 -2.88 -2.56 20.01
CA HIS A 124 -1.53 -2.13 20.40
C HIS A 124 -1.32 -0.61 20.33
N GLY A 125 -2.28 0.13 19.79
CA GLY A 125 -2.22 1.58 19.67
C GLY A 125 -2.26 2.26 21.03
N VAL A 126 -1.47 3.32 21.20
CA VAL A 126 -1.55 4.16 22.41
C VAL A 126 -2.92 4.82 22.46
N LYS A 127 -3.74 4.47 23.46
CA LYS A 127 -4.94 5.25 23.81
C LYS A 127 -4.48 6.65 24.23
N GLY A 128 -4.70 7.63 23.35
CA GLY A 128 -4.50 9.04 23.66
C GLY A 128 -5.39 9.52 24.79
#